data_AF-A0A7C0V8S7-F1
#
_entry.id   AF-A0A7C0V8S7-F1
#
_cell.length_a   1.000
_cell.length_b   1.000
_cell.length_c   1.000
_cell.angle_alpha   90.00
_cell.angle_beta   90.00
_cell.angle_gamma   90.00
#
_symmetry.space_group_name_H-M   'P 1'
#
loop_
_entity.id
_entity.type
_entity.pdbx_description
1 polymer ?
#
loop_
_entity_poly.entity_id
_entity_poly.type
_entity_poly.pdbx_seq_one_letter_code
_entity_poly.pdbx_strand_id
1 'polypeptide(L)'
;ESLGITPEMQIYSYRLGRAKPSPMLFEAACRCLAAVGLSPRQALYVGNDMLNDVWAARQAGLQTALFAGDARSLRLRSDDPRCQRLEPDLVLTRLDQLTALLSSAGHSIPGCGGEGD
;
A
#
# COMPACT_ATOMS: atom_id res chain seq x y z
N GLU A 1 -3.56 -5.92 -23.35
CA GLU A 1 -3.27 -6.85 -22.23
C GLU A 1 -3.81 -6.25 -20.94
N SER A 2 -4.52 -7.03 -20.12
CA SER A 2 -4.81 -6.61 -18.75
C SER A 2 -3.56 -6.86 -17.91
N LEU A 3 -3.14 -5.89 -17.10
CA LEU A 3 -1.95 -5.98 -16.24
C LEU A 3 -2.10 -6.99 -15.08
N GLY A 4 -3.06 -7.94 -15.16
CA GLY A 4 -3.40 -8.87 -14.07
C GLY A 4 -4.09 -8.22 -12.87
N ILE A 5 -4.42 -6.92 -12.92
CA ILE A 5 -5.10 -6.21 -11.84
C ILE A 5 -6.60 -6.33 -12.04
N THR A 6 -7.28 -7.04 -11.13
CA THR A 6 -8.73 -7.22 -11.23
C THR A 6 -9.46 -5.88 -11.07
N PRO A 7 -10.57 -5.63 -11.78
CA PRO A 7 -11.30 -4.36 -11.71
C PRO A 7 -11.72 -3.96 -10.29
N GLU A 8 -12.00 -4.93 -9.43
CA GLU A 8 -12.45 -4.75 -8.05
C GLU A 8 -11.34 -4.17 -7.15
N MET A 9 -10.07 -4.35 -7.54
CA MET A 9 -8.90 -3.80 -6.86
C MET A 9 -8.45 -2.45 -7.44
N GLN A 10 -9.16 -1.91 -8.42
CA GLN A 10 -8.85 -0.62 -9.04
C GLN A 10 -9.70 0.48 -8.43
N ILE A 11 -9.07 1.37 -7.67
CA ILE A 11 -9.75 2.46 -6.97
C ILE A 11 -9.25 3.79 -7.51
N TYR A 12 -10.20 4.62 -7.98
CA TYR A 12 -9.90 5.88 -8.64
C TYR A 12 -10.41 7.05 -7.80
N SER A 13 -9.50 7.94 -7.38
CA SER A 13 -9.82 9.12 -6.58
C SER A 13 -10.84 10.06 -7.26
N TYR A 14 -10.78 10.19 -8.58
CA TYR A 14 -11.71 11.05 -9.32
C TYR A 14 -13.17 10.56 -9.25
N ARG A 15 -13.39 9.24 -9.14
CA ARG A 15 -14.74 8.66 -8.97
C ARG A 15 -15.30 8.92 -7.57
N LEU A 16 -14.40 9.12 -6.62
CA LEU A 16 -14.70 9.37 -5.22
C LEU A 16 -14.79 10.87 -4.89
N GLY A 17 -14.42 11.76 -5.83
CA GLY A 17 -14.46 13.22 -5.63
C GLY A 17 -13.53 13.74 -4.52
N ARG A 18 -12.56 12.94 -4.08
CA ARG A 18 -11.64 13.27 -2.99
C ARG A 18 -10.22 12.92 -3.37
N ALA A 19 -9.31 13.86 -3.15
CA ALA A 19 -7.87 13.63 -3.26
C ALA A 19 -7.28 13.23 -1.91
N LYS A 20 -6.14 12.55 -1.95
CA LYS A 20 -5.25 12.38 -0.80
C LYS A 20 -4.88 13.77 -0.24
N PRO A 21 -4.70 13.91 1.08
CA PRO A 21 -4.55 12.87 2.09
C PRO A 21 -5.87 12.40 2.72
N SER A 22 -7.01 12.60 2.06
CA SER A 22 -8.30 12.06 2.53
C SER A 22 -8.21 10.54 2.74
N PRO A 23 -8.70 9.99 3.88
CA PRO A 23 -8.62 8.57 4.19
C PRO A 23 -9.50 7.71 3.28
N MET A 24 -10.49 8.31 2.62
CA MET A 24 -11.57 7.61 1.92
C MET A 24 -11.07 6.65 0.83
N LEU A 25 -9.98 7.00 0.14
CA LEU A 25 -9.36 6.12 -0.86
C LEU A 25 -8.76 4.86 -0.22
N PHE A 26 -8.10 5.02 0.92
CA PHE A 26 -7.46 3.92 1.65
C PHE A 26 -8.49 3.05 2.38
N GLU A 27 -9.56 3.64 2.90
CA GLU A 27 -10.70 2.88 3.44
C GLU A 27 -11.37 2.02 2.36
N ALA A 28 -11.55 2.57 1.14
CA ALA A 28 -12.05 1.80 0.02
C ALA A 28 -11.11 0.62 -0.31
N ALA A 29 -9.79 0.85 -0.30
CA ALA A 29 -8.80 -0.20 -0.50
C ALA A 29 -8.90 -1.28 0.59
N CYS A 30 -9.01 -0.88 1.86
CA CYS A 30 -9.17 -1.80 2.98
C CYS A 30 -10.45 -2.63 2.88
N ARG A 31 -11.56 -2.06 2.38
CA ARG A 31 -12.79 -2.82 2.12
C ARG A 31 -12.60 -3.87 1.02
N CYS A 32 -11.91 -3.53 -0.06
CA CYS A 32 -11.61 -4.49 -1.12
C CYS A 32 -10.70 -5.62 -0.62
N LEU A 33 -9.70 -5.32 0.21
CA LEU A 33 -8.84 -6.32 0.85
C LEU A 33 -9.64 -7.25 1.78
N ALA A 34 -10.52 -6.69 2.60
CA ALA A 34 -11.36 -7.47 3.50
C ALA A 34 -12.29 -8.42 2.74
N ALA A 35 -12.81 -8.01 1.58
CA ALA A 35 -13.65 -8.85 0.72
C ALA A 35 -12.94 -10.12 0.20
N VAL A 36 -11.61 -10.11 0.17
CA VAL A 36 -10.77 -11.28 -0.20
C VAL A 36 -10.05 -11.89 1.02
N GLY A 37 -10.47 -11.56 2.23
CA GLY A 37 -9.93 -12.14 3.47
C GLY A 37 -8.57 -11.59 3.90
N LEU A 38 -8.13 -10.45 3.37
CA LEU A 38 -6.87 -9.80 3.74
C LEU A 38 -7.09 -8.64 4.70
N SER A 39 -6.29 -8.58 5.76
CA SER A 39 -6.26 -7.44 6.67
C SER A 39 -5.39 -6.30 6.10
N PRO A 40 -5.61 -5.03 6.50
CA PRO A 40 -4.77 -3.91 6.06
C PRO A 40 -3.28 -4.12 6.36
N ARG A 41 -2.95 -4.78 7.48
CA ARG A 41 -1.56 -5.10 7.85
C ARG A 41 -0.89 -6.10 6.91
N GLN A 42 -1.63 -6.85 6.09
CA GLN A 42 -1.09 -7.76 5.09
C GLN A 42 -0.88 -7.06 3.73
N ALA A 43 -1.22 -5.78 3.62
CA ALA A 43 -1.06 -5.00 2.40
C ALA A 43 -0.01 -3.90 2.59
N LEU A 44 0.88 -3.78 1.59
CA LEU A 44 1.89 -2.73 1.50
C LEU A 44 1.42 -1.64 0.53
N TYR A 45 1.32 -0.40 1.01
CA TYR A 45 1.08 0.76 0.19
C TYR A 45 2.41 1.38 -0.26
N VAL A 46 2.65 1.44 -1.57
CA VAL A 46 3.84 2.05 -2.16
C VAL A 46 3.48 3.40 -2.76
N GLY A 47 4.14 4.47 -2.33
CA GLY A 47 3.93 5.82 -2.87
C GLY A 47 5.15 6.71 -2.66
N ASN A 48 5.15 7.90 -3.25
CA ASN A 48 6.29 8.82 -3.31
C ASN A 48 6.09 10.10 -2.50
N ASP A 49 4.95 10.26 -1.81
CA ASP A 49 4.62 11.42 -0.98
C ASP A 49 4.40 11.02 0.49
N MET A 50 5.17 11.61 1.40
CA MET A 50 5.10 11.31 2.84
C MET A 50 3.74 11.62 3.46
N LEU A 51 3.03 12.65 2.99
CA LEU A 51 1.73 13.01 3.54
C LEU A 51 0.60 12.27 2.82
N ASN A 52 0.60 12.34 1.50
CA ASN A 52 -0.51 11.85 0.70
C ASN A 52 -0.53 10.33 0.60
N ASP A 53 0.64 9.70 0.68
CA ASP A 53 0.77 8.25 0.57
C ASP A 53 1.07 7.62 1.92
N VAL A 54 2.23 7.93 2.51
CA VAL A 54 2.70 7.24 3.73
C VAL A 54 1.79 7.53 4.92
N TRP A 55 1.58 8.81 5.25
CA TRP A 55 0.77 9.19 6.41
C TRP A 55 -0.65 8.67 6.27
N ALA A 56 -1.27 8.91 5.11
CA ALA A 56 -2.67 8.57 4.85
C ALA A 56 -2.90 7.05 4.80
N ALA A 57 -2.00 6.28 4.18
CA ALA A 57 -2.08 4.81 4.20
C ALA A 57 -1.91 4.25 5.61
N ARG A 58 -0.97 4.82 6.39
CA ARG A 58 -0.74 4.41 7.78
C ARG A 58 -1.96 4.65 8.66
N GLN A 59 -2.71 5.73 8.44
CA GLN A 59 -3.98 5.96 9.16
C GLN A 59 -5.02 4.85 8.90
N ALA A 60 -4.97 4.20 7.74
CA ALA A 60 -5.83 3.07 7.40
C ALA A 60 -5.29 1.71 7.88
N GLY A 61 -4.16 1.69 8.57
CA GLY A 61 -3.53 0.46 9.11
C GLY A 61 -2.76 -0.37 8.08
N LEU A 62 -2.50 0.19 6.90
CA LEU A 62 -1.65 -0.42 5.88
C LEU A 62 -0.17 -0.36 6.29
N GLN A 63 0.62 -1.34 5.84
CA GLN A 63 2.07 -1.16 5.78
C GLN A 63 2.41 -0.14 4.69
N THR A 64 3.55 0.54 4.80
CA THR A 64 3.89 1.67 3.95
C THR A 64 5.33 1.59 3.43
N ALA A 65 5.52 1.86 2.14
CA ALA A 65 6.81 2.01 1.52
C ALA A 65 6.90 3.36 0.80
N LEU A 66 7.92 4.15 1.13
CA LEU A 66 8.25 5.37 0.41
C LEU A 66 9.14 5.03 -0.79
N PHE A 67 8.66 5.29 -1.99
CA PHE A 67 9.44 5.20 -3.21
C PHE A 67 10.22 6.51 -3.46
N ALA A 68 11.52 6.45 -3.22
CA ALA A 68 12.50 7.52 -3.38
C ALA A 68 13.40 7.32 -4.63
N GLY A 69 12.89 6.62 -5.66
CA GLY A 69 13.66 6.34 -6.89
C GLY A 69 13.68 7.47 -7.93
N ASP A 70 12.78 8.46 -7.84
CA ASP A 70 12.79 9.66 -8.70
C ASP A 70 12.68 10.92 -7.83
N ALA A 71 13.76 11.69 -7.76
CA ALA A 71 13.82 12.92 -6.98
C ALA A 71 12.80 13.99 -7.44
N ARG A 72 12.35 13.94 -8.71
CA ARG A 72 11.38 14.91 -9.25
C ARG A 72 9.97 14.67 -8.72
N SER A 73 9.64 13.43 -8.38
CA SER A 73 8.31 13.06 -7.86
C SER A 73 8.31 12.90 -6.34
N LEU A 74 9.45 12.65 -5.70
CA LEU A 74 9.56 12.52 -4.25
C LEU A 74 9.04 13.78 -3.53
N ARG A 75 8.18 13.60 -2.53
CA ARG A 75 7.65 14.67 -1.68
C ARG A 75 7.80 14.28 -0.22
N LEU A 76 8.82 14.81 0.44
CA LEU A 76 9.12 14.50 1.85
C LEU A 76 8.21 15.23 2.86
N ARG A 77 7.61 16.35 2.46
CA ARG A 77 6.66 17.12 3.29
C ARG A 77 7.21 17.44 4.70
N SER A 78 8.50 17.75 4.80
CA SER A 78 9.20 17.98 6.07
C SER A 78 8.67 19.17 6.87
N ASP A 79 7.96 20.08 6.20
CA ASP A 79 7.27 21.23 6.76
C ASP A 79 5.90 20.89 7.36
N ASP A 80 5.30 19.74 7.04
CA ASP A 80 4.02 19.31 7.60
C ASP A 80 4.21 18.64 8.97
N PRO A 81 3.55 19.13 10.05
CA PRO A 81 3.67 18.54 11.38
C PRO A 81 3.34 17.05 11.45
N ARG A 82 2.48 16.54 10.56
CA ARG A 82 2.11 15.12 10.49
C ARG A 82 3.23 14.24 9.97
N CYS A 83 4.20 14.81 9.26
CA CYS A 83 5.31 14.09 8.64
C CYS A 83 6.61 14.18 9.45
N GLN A 84 6.73 15.10 10.40
CA GLN A 84 7.98 15.35 11.14
C GLN A 84 8.51 14.14 11.94
N ARG A 85 7.62 13.26 12.39
CA ARG A 85 7.98 12.01 13.11
C ARG A 85 7.40 10.77 12.42
N LEU A 86 7.06 10.91 11.13
CA LEU A 86 6.51 9.83 10.36
C LEU A 86 7.66 9.08 9.68
N GLU A 87 7.72 7.78 9.92
CA GLU A 87 8.64 6.88 9.24
C GLU A 87 7.82 5.87 8.41
N PRO A 88 8.12 5.70 7.12
CA PRO A 88 7.57 4.59 6.36
C PRO A 88 8.18 3.29 6.86
N ASP A 89 7.46 2.18 6.71
CA ASP A 89 7.97 0.86 7.11
C ASP A 89 9.12 0.41 6.19
N LEU A 90 9.16 0.90 4.94
CA LEU A 90 10.22 0.67 3.97
C LEU A 90 10.56 1.92 3.16
N VAL A 91 11.81 2.01 2.69
CA VAL A 91 12.22 3.01 1.69
C VAL A 91 12.80 2.28 0.49
N LEU A 92 12.27 2.57 -0.69
CA LEU A 92 12.62 1.92 -1.95
C LEU A 92 13.23 2.96 -2.90
N THR A 93 14.44 2.72 -3.38
CA THR A 93 15.06 3.56 -4.42
C THR A 93 14.88 2.98 -5.81
N ARG A 94 14.45 1.72 -5.92
CA ARG A 94 14.10 1.07 -7.17
C ARG A 94 12.90 0.14 -6.97
N LEU A 95 12.00 0.07 -7.95
CA LEU A 95 10.79 -0.75 -7.83
C LEU A 95 11.09 -2.25 -7.81
N ASP A 96 12.19 -2.68 -8.43
CA ASP A 96 12.61 -4.09 -8.45
C ASP A 96 12.94 -4.65 -7.06
N GLN A 97 13.26 -3.79 -6.08
CA GLN A 97 13.45 -4.18 -4.68
C GLN A 97 12.20 -4.84 -4.07
N LEU A 98 11.01 -4.55 -4.58
CA LEU A 98 9.76 -5.21 -4.15
C LEU A 98 9.78 -6.71 -4.41
N THR A 99 10.39 -7.16 -5.51
CA THR A 99 10.40 -8.60 -5.87
C THR A 99 11.18 -9.43 -4.86
N ALA A 100 12.32 -8.94 -4.39
CA ALA A 100 13.11 -9.59 -3.35
C ALA A 100 12.35 -9.68 -2.02
N LEU A 101 11.66 -8.60 -1.65
CA LEU A 101 10.88 -8.52 -0.41
C LEU A 101 9.69 -9.49 -0.42
N LEU A 102 8.90 -9.48 -1.49
CA LEU A 102 7.71 -10.35 -1.61
C LEU A 102 8.12 -11.83 -1.71
N SER A 103 9.25 -12.13 -2.36
CA SER A 103 9.78 -13.50 -2.43
C SER A 103 10.22 -14.03 -1.06
N SER A 104 10.73 -13.15 -0.18
CA SER A 104 11.15 -13.52 1.18
C SER A 104 9.97 -13.73 2.14
N ALA A 105 8.83 -13.10 1.88
CA ALA A 105 7.61 -13.21 2.70
C ALA A 105 6.76 -14.46 2.39
N GLY A 106 7.07 -15.20 1.32
CA GLY A 106 6.25 -16.30 0.78
C GLY A 106 6.34 -17.67 1.47
N HIS A 107 6.92 -17.78 2.68
CA HIS A 107 7.21 -19.09 3.31
C HIS A 107 6.19 -19.61 4.35
N SER A 108 4.91 -19.27 4.23
CA SER A 108 3.86 -20.00 4.98
C SER A 108 2.46 -19.81 4.38
N ILE A 109 2.13 -20.66 3.40
CA ILE A 109 0.76 -21.12 3.18
C ILE A 109 0.61 -22.36 4.08
N PRO A 110 -0.21 -22.37 5.15
CA PRO A 110 -0.60 -23.61 5.78
C PRO A 110 -1.39 -24.41 4.74
N GLY A 111 -0.91 -25.62 4.44
CA GLY A 111 -1.52 -26.51 3.48
C GLY A 111 -3.00 -26.74 3.79
N CYS A 112 -3.81 -26.66 2.74
CA CYS A 112 -5.12 -27.29 2.71
C CYS A 112 -4.89 -28.81 2.85
N GLY A 113 -4.91 -29.34 4.07
CA GLY A 113 -5.28 -30.74 4.31
C GLY A 113 -6.81 -30.76 4.28
N GLY A 114 -7.48 -31.48 3.39
CA GLY A 114 -7.21 -32.81 2.91
C GLY A 114 -8.52 -33.55 3.13
N GLU A 115 -9.19 -33.90 2.04
CA GLU A 115 -10.38 -34.74 2.03
C GLU A 115 -10.12 -36.05 2.80
N GLY A 116 -11.12 -36.50 3.54
CA GLY A 116 -11.19 -37.83 4.13
C GLY A 116 -12.66 -38.19 4.31
N ASP A 117 -13.07 -39.25 3.61
CA ASP A 117 -14.40 -39.87 3.56
C ASP A 117 -15.08 -40.10 4.92
#